data_AF-A0A1M4UL26-F1
#
_entry.id   AF-A0A1M4UL26-F1
#
_cell.length_a   1.000
_cell.length_b   1.000
_cell.length_c   1.000
_cell.angle_alpha   90.00
_cell.angle_beta   90.00
_cell.angle_gamma   90.00
#
_symmetry.space_group_name_H-M   'P 1'
#
loop_
_entity.id
_entity.type
_entity.pdbx_description
1 polymer ?
#
loop_
_entity_poly.entity_id
_entity_poly.type
_entity_poly.pdbx_seq_one_letter_code
_entity_poly.pdbx_strand_id
1 'polypeptide(L)'
;MGLGLEVYFVFDVEESHQQYIQLREQYNFDHRNGLNLIMTGEDAYDAGDDEMRLLRQIEKILEIDLGILDFWEEYEEFIEIEPLRLKLIELETALVKNTDFYKKICWGKDIEDRYLKNNFVMDVRFLIERLNLNIKNGASKVKYISY
;
A
#
# COMPACT_ATOMS: atom_id res chain seq x y z
N MET A 1 -20.13 3.07 10.23
CA MET A 1 -18.82 3.28 9.59
C MET A 1 -17.91 2.28 10.26
N GLY A 2 -17.55 1.20 9.57
CA GLY A 2 -16.60 0.23 10.12
C GLY A 2 -15.27 0.94 10.39
N LEU A 3 -14.71 0.72 11.57
CA LEU A 3 -13.36 1.15 11.92
C LEU A 3 -12.42 0.24 11.12
N GLY A 4 -12.09 0.62 9.89
CA GLY A 4 -11.07 -0.10 9.12
C GLY A 4 -9.72 0.01 9.82
N LEU A 5 -8.95 -1.08 9.81
CA LEU A 5 -7.64 -1.19 10.43
C LEU A 5 -6.71 -0.09 9.89
N GLU A 6 -6.16 0.70 10.80
CA GLU A 6 -5.20 1.75 10.45
C GLU A 6 -3.80 1.13 10.46
N VAL A 7 -3.25 0.85 9.28
CA VAL A 7 -1.87 0.41 9.12
C VAL A 7 -0.94 1.61 9.07
N TYR A 8 0.08 1.59 9.92
CA TYR A 8 1.13 2.58 10.00
C TYR A 8 2.48 1.97 9.67
N PHE A 9 3.34 2.79 9.07
CA PHE A 9 4.74 2.45 8.78
C PHE A 9 5.60 3.13 9.83
N VAL A 10 6.36 2.31 10.58
CA VAL A 10 7.30 2.76 11.61
C VAL A 10 8.72 2.38 11.18
N PHE A 11 9.60 3.37 11.12
CA PHE A 11 10.99 3.19 10.70
C PHE A 11 11.89 2.85 11.90
N ASP A 12 13.02 2.21 11.63
CA ASP A 12 14.07 1.94 12.62
C ASP A 12 14.76 3.23 13.12
N VAL A 13 14.66 4.31 12.35
CA VAL A 13 15.08 5.67 12.72
C VAL A 13 13.87 6.57 12.84
N GLU A 14 13.91 7.50 13.80
CA GLU A 14 12.82 8.46 14.02
C GLU A 14 12.55 9.31 12.76
N GLU A 15 11.33 9.21 12.24
CA GLU A 15 10.88 10.00 11.10
C GLU A 15 10.62 11.45 11.52
N SER A 16 11.11 12.40 10.71
CA SER A 16 10.81 13.82 10.93
C SER A 16 9.31 14.09 10.73
N HIS A 17 8.63 14.44 11.81
CA HIS A 17 7.19 14.71 11.79
C HIS A 17 6.79 15.80 10.79
N GLN A 18 7.60 16.86 10.65
CA GLN A 18 7.32 17.94 9.69
C GLN A 18 7.43 17.46 8.24
N GLN A 19 8.48 16.70 7.90
CA GLN A 19 8.67 16.18 6.55
C GLN A 19 7.55 15.20 6.18
N TYR A 20 7.16 14.36 7.14
CA TYR A 20 6.03 13.45 6.97
C TYR A 20 4.70 14.18 6.72
N ILE A 21 4.37 15.21 7.50
CA ILE A 21 3.15 16.00 7.30
C ILE A 21 3.13 16.63 5.91
N GLN A 22 4.22 17.28 5.51
CA GLN A 22 4.33 17.93 4.20
C GLN A 22 4.12 16.93 3.06
N LEU A 23 4.74 15.75 3.17
CA LEU A 23 4.60 14.70 2.17
C LEU A 23 3.18 14.14 2.13
N ARG A 24 2.57 13.89 3.30
CA ARG A 24 1.18 13.40 3.39
C ARG A 24 0.21 14.37 2.73
N GLU A 25 0.37 15.67 2.97
CA GLU A 25 -0.47 16.72 2.37
C GLU A 25 -0.27 16.81 0.86
N GLN A 26 0.98 16.70 0.37
CA GLN A 26 1.29 16.72 -1.07
C GLN A 26 0.55 15.62 -1.85
N TYR A 27 0.46 14.43 -1.27
CA TYR A 27 -0.18 13.28 -1.91
C TYR A 27 -1.64 13.06 -1.49
N ASN A 28 -2.14 13.84 -0.53
CA ASN A 28 -3.47 13.68 0.06
C ASN A 28 -3.71 12.25 0.58
N PHE A 29 -2.68 11.66 1.21
CA PHE A 29 -2.70 10.27 1.68
C PHE A 29 -3.57 10.10 2.94
N ASP A 30 -4.42 9.08 2.98
CA ASP A 30 -5.32 8.75 4.09
C ASP A 30 -5.06 7.32 4.61
N HIS A 31 -4.60 7.22 5.85
CA HIS A 31 -4.32 5.96 6.56
C HIS A 31 -5.58 5.14 6.87
N ARG A 32 -6.78 5.63 6.57
CA ARG A 32 -8.02 4.88 6.78
C ARG A 32 -8.62 4.35 5.50
N ASN A 33 -7.91 4.50 4.39
CA ASN A 33 -8.48 4.27 3.08
C ASN A 33 -7.58 3.40 2.21
N GLY A 34 -8.17 2.90 1.13
CA GLY A 34 -7.47 2.58 -0.10
C GLY A 34 -6.35 1.56 0.01
N LEU A 35 -5.13 2.05 0.23
CA LEU A 35 -3.95 1.21 0.36
C LEU A 35 -4.04 0.27 1.57
N ASN A 36 -4.59 0.74 2.69
CA ASN A 36 -4.71 -0.11 3.87
C ASN A 36 -5.68 -1.26 3.62
N LEU A 37 -6.79 -1.02 2.89
CA LEU A 37 -7.70 -2.09 2.44
C LEU A 37 -7.00 -3.10 1.53
N ILE A 38 -6.09 -2.65 0.67
CA ILE A 38 -5.29 -3.54 -0.19
C ILE A 38 -4.36 -4.41 0.66
N MET A 39 -3.65 -3.81 1.62
CA MET A 39 -2.67 -4.52 2.46
C MET A 39 -3.32 -5.48 3.46
N THR A 40 -4.46 -5.11 4.05
CA THR A 40 -5.14 -5.89 5.11
C THR A 40 -6.23 -6.80 4.57
N GLY A 41 -6.83 -6.50 3.42
CA GLY A 41 -7.94 -7.27 2.84
C GLY A 41 -9.25 -7.19 3.63
N GLU A 42 -9.46 -6.16 4.46
CA GLU A 42 -10.46 -6.16 5.55
C GLU A 42 -11.95 -6.05 5.17
N ASP A 43 -12.33 -5.99 3.89
CA ASP A 43 -13.74 -6.08 3.47
C ASP A 43 -14.21 -7.53 3.18
N ALA A 44 -13.41 -8.51 3.59
CA ALA A 44 -13.68 -9.93 3.47
C ALA A 44 -14.69 -10.46 4.51
N TYR A 45 -15.88 -9.87 4.63
CA TYR A 45 -16.98 -10.58 5.27
C TYR A 45 -17.42 -11.84 4.49
N ASP A 46 -16.91 -12.04 3.26
CA ASP A 46 -17.22 -13.19 2.39
C ASP A 46 -15.99 -13.90 1.77
N ALA A 47 -14.75 -13.45 1.98
CA ALA A 47 -13.57 -14.09 1.36
C ALA A 47 -12.99 -15.19 2.25
N GLY A 48 -13.69 -16.32 2.33
CA GLY A 48 -13.09 -17.59 2.77
C GLY A 48 -12.11 -18.19 1.75
N ASP A 49 -11.75 -17.43 0.71
CA ASP A 49 -10.88 -17.81 -0.39
C ASP A 49 -9.80 -16.73 -0.56
N ASP A 50 -8.55 -17.07 -0.28
CA ASP A 50 -7.38 -16.19 -0.45
C ASP A 50 -7.28 -15.63 -1.88
N GLU A 51 -7.85 -16.33 -2.87
CA GLU A 51 -7.87 -15.87 -4.25
C GLU A 51 -8.74 -14.63 -4.48
N MET A 52 -9.70 -14.36 -3.59
CA MET A 52 -10.57 -13.20 -3.67
C MET A 52 -9.88 -11.93 -3.15
N ARG A 53 -8.78 -12.02 -2.38
CA ARG A 53 -8.05 -10.85 -1.79
C ARG A 53 -7.64 -9.83 -2.86
N LEU A 54 -7.87 -8.53 -2.60
CA LEU A 54 -7.64 -7.46 -3.56
C LEU A 54 -6.19 -7.41 -4.01
N LEU A 55 -5.27 -7.57 -3.05
CA LEU A 55 -3.84 -7.69 -3.32
C LEU A 55 -3.55 -8.82 -4.33
N ARG A 56 -4.10 -10.02 -4.11
CA ARG A 56 -3.92 -11.19 -5.01
C ARG A 56 -4.54 -10.98 -6.39
N GLN A 57 -5.66 -10.28 -6.49
CA GLN A 57 -6.23 -9.90 -7.78
C GLN A 57 -5.33 -8.92 -8.53
N ILE A 58 -4.78 -7.91 -7.84
CA ILE A 58 -3.83 -6.94 -8.41
C ILE A 58 -2.56 -7.66 -8.88
N GLU A 59 -2.00 -8.57 -8.08
CA GLU A 59 -0.85 -9.40 -8.45
C GLU A 59 -1.10 -10.19 -9.75
N LYS A 60 -2.24 -10.89 -9.82
CA LYS A 60 -2.63 -11.68 -11.00
C LYS A 60 -2.82 -10.81 -12.24
N ILE A 61 -3.41 -9.62 -12.10
CA ILE A 61 -3.72 -8.74 -13.24
C ILE A 61 -2.48 -7.99 -13.75
N LEU A 62 -1.63 -7.53 -12.84
CA LEU A 62 -0.42 -6.77 -13.15
C LEU A 62 0.81 -7.65 -13.36
N GLU A 63 0.72 -8.95 -13.05
CA GLU A 63 1.81 -9.93 -13.11
C GLU A 63 3.02 -9.52 -12.25
N ILE A 64 2.76 -9.04 -11.04
CA ILE A 64 3.76 -8.63 -10.04
C ILE A 64 3.50 -9.37 -8.74
N ASP A 65 4.55 -9.85 -8.09
CA ASP A 65 4.51 -10.36 -6.72
C ASP A 65 4.51 -9.21 -5.70
N LEU A 66 3.42 -9.03 -4.97
CA LEU A 66 3.21 -7.96 -3.99
C LEU A 66 3.19 -8.49 -2.55
N GLY A 67 3.70 -9.71 -2.29
CA GLY A 67 3.72 -10.31 -0.94
C GLY A 67 4.34 -9.41 0.13
N ILE A 68 5.36 -8.61 -0.20
CA ILE A 68 5.99 -7.65 0.73
C ILE A 68 5.06 -6.52 1.21
N LEU A 69 3.92 -6.31 0.55
CA LEU A 69 2.86 -5.38 0.95
C LEU A 69 1.75 -6.06 1.74
N ASP A 70 1.76 -7.39 1.84
CA ASP A 70 0.78 -8.13 2.61
C ASP A 70 1.02 -7.90 4.10
N PHE A 71 0.10 -7.18 4.74
CA PHE A 71 0.21 -6.84 6.14
C PHE A 71 0.26 -8.08 7.04
N TRP A 72 -0.45 -9.15 6.67
CA TRP A 72 -0.55 -10.36 7.50
C TRP A 72 0.67 -11.26 7.37
N GLU A 73 1.36 -11.25 6.23
CA GLU A 73 2.60 -12.01 6.04
C GLU A 73 3.79 -11.32 6.74
N GLU A 74 3.77 -10.00 6.81
CA GLU A 74 4.87 -9.17 7.34
C GLU A 74 4.53 -8.55 8.71
N TYR A 75 3.48 -9.03 9.39
CA TYR A 75 2.97 -8.42 10.62
C TYR A 75 4.02 -8.47 11.74
N GLU A 76 4.29 -7.29 12.32
CA GLU A 76 5.25 -7.08 13.39
C GLU A 76 6.74 -7.35 13.09
N GLU A 77 7.08 -7.75 11.87
CA GLU A 77 8.47 -7.92 11.44
C GLU A 77 9.06 -6.61 10.89
N PHE A 78 10.37 -6.44 11.06
CA PHE A 78 11.09 -5.36 10.38
C PHE A 78 11.52 -5.87 9.01
N ILE A 79 11.04 -5.20 7.97
CA ILE A 79 11.45 -5.43 6.59
C ILE A 79 12.49 -4.40 6.16
N GLU A 80 13.41 -4.82 5.30
CA GLU A 80 14.40 -3.92 4.69
C GLU A 80 13.69 -2.94 3.74
N ILE A 81 14.03 -1.65 3.82
CA ILE A 81 13.37 -0.61 3.03
C ILE A 81 13.63 -0.78 1.52
N GLU A 82 14.85 -1.15 1.12
CA GLU A 82 15.23 -1.21 -0.30
C GLU A 82 14.41 -2.23 -1.11
N PRO A 83 14.23 -3.49 -0.66
CA PRO A 83 13.33 -4.44 -1.31
C PRO A 83 11.90 -3.92 -1.47
N LEU A 84 11.33 -3.34 -0.41
CA LEU A 84 9.99 -2.75 -0.44
C LEU A 84 9.92 -1.60 -1.46
N ARG A 85 10.91 -0.71 -1.45
CA ARG A 85 10.99 0.45 -2.35
C ARG A 85 11.07 0.02 -3.80
N LEU A 86 11.93 -0.94 -4.14
CA LEU A 86 12.03 -1.48 -5.49
C LEU A 86 10.71 -2.09 -5.93
N LYS A 87 10.02 -2.79 -5.03
CA LYS A 87 8.72 -3.38 -5.34
C LYS A 87 7.63 -2.34 -5.60
N LEU A 88 7.60 -1.28 -4.82
CA LEU A 88 6.68 -0.16 -5.05
C LEU A 88 6.96 0.56 -6.38
N ILE A 89 8.22 0.71 -6.78
CA ILE A 89 8.58 1.27 -8.10
C ILE A 89 8.11 0.37 -9.24
N GLU A 90 8.26 -0.94 -9.09
CA GLU A 90 7.74 -1.94 -10.03
C GLU A 90 6.22 -1.82 -10.16
N LEU A 91 5.51 -1.74 -9.03
CA LEU A 91 4.07 -1.53 -8.98
C LEU A 91 3.65 -0.21 -9.63
N GLU A 92 4.30 0.92 -9.32
CA GLU A 92 4.00 2.21 -9.95
C GLU A 92 4.13 2.11 -11.48
N THR A 93 5.21 1.48 -11.95
CA THR A 93 5.47 1.30 -13.38
C THR A 93 4.35 0.50 -14.05
N ALA A 94 3.89 -0.58 -13.42
CA ALA A 94 2.79 -1.38 -13.95
C ALA A 94 1.44 -0.67 -13.93
N LEU A 95 1.15 0.11 -12.87
CA LEU A 95 -0.07 0.91 -12.78
C LEU A 95 -0.13 1.99 -13.88
N VAL A 96 0.99 2.65 -14.16
CA VAL A 96 1.09 3.65 -15.23
C VAL A 96 0.96 3.02 -16.62
N LYS A 97 1.51 1.81 -16.83
CA LYS A 97 1.40 1.08 -18.10
C LYS A 97 0.00 0.49 -18.33
N ASN A 98 -0.67 0.03 -17.27
CA ASN A 98 -1.95 -0.66 -17.33
C ASN A 98 -3.04 0.21 -16.70
N THR A 99 -3.31 1.39 -17.25
CA THR A 99 -4.26 2.35 -16.66
C THR A 99 -5.68 1.82 -16.47
N ASP A 100 -6.05 0.76 -17.20
CA ASP A 100 -7.36 0.10 -17.16
C ASP A 100 -7.39 -1.19 -16.32
N PHE A 101 -6.33 -1.51 -15.57
CA PHE A 101 -6.25 -2.75 -14.77
C PHE A 101 -7.44 -2.92 -13.82
N TYR A 102 -7.92 -1.82 -13.24
CA TYR A 102 -9.02 -1.78 -12.29
C TYR A 102 -10.33 -2.34 -12.88
N LYS A 103 -10.52 -2.31 -14.20
CA LYS A 103 -11.70 -2.89 -14.87
C LYS A 103 -11.74 -4.42 -14.84
N LYS A 104 -10.60 -5.05 -14.54
CA LYS A 104 -10.44 -6.51 -14.46
C LYS A 104 -10.54 -7.03 -13.01
N ILE A 105 -10.57 -6.11 -12.04
CA ILE A 105 -10.79 -6.44 -10.64
C ILE A 105 -12.24 -6.86 -10.47
N CYS A 106 -12.49 -7.82 -9.59
CA CYS A 106 -13.79 -8.34 -9.21
C CYS A 106 -13.91 -8.26 -7.69
N TRP A 107 -13.79 -7.04 -7.17
CA TRP A 107 -13.86 -6.65 -5.76
C TRP A 107 -14.80 -5.45 -5.66
N GLY A 108 -16.06 -5.65 -5.23
CA GLY A 108 -17.04 -4.61 -4.90
C GLY A 108 -16.94 -3.29 -5.71
N LYS A 109 -17.83 -3.08 -6.68
CA LYS A 109 -17.84 -1.98 -7.67
C LYS A 109 -17.43 -0.57 -7.17
N ASP A 110 -17.69 -0.22 -5.91
CA ASP A 110 -17.34 1.10 -5.36
C ASP A 110 -15.84 1.31 -5.14
N ILE A 111 -15.07 0.26 -4.82
CA ILE A 111 -13.61 0.34 -4.60
C ILE A 111 -12.88 0.41 -5.95
N GLU A 112 -13.33 -0.36 -6.93
CA GLU A 112 -12.80 -0.42 -8.30
C GLU A 112 -12.85 0.94 -9.00
N ASP A 113 -14.04 1.54 -9.10
CA ASP A 113 -14.27 2.70 -9.96
C ASP A 113 -13.80 4.03 -9.34
N ARG A 114 -13.66 4.10 -8.02
CA ARG A 114 -13.26 5.33 -7.32
C ARG A 114 -11.82 5.31 -6.85
N TYR A 115 -11.41 4.31 -6.06
CA TYR A 115 -10.11 4.34 -5.42
C TYR A 115 -9.01 3.79 -6.35
N LEU A 116 -9.16 2.56 -6.85
CA LEU A 116 -8.14 1.92 -7.69
C LEU A 116 -7.83 2.74 -8.95
N LYS A 117 -8.86 3.38 -9.50
CA LYS A 117 -8.75 4.24 -10.67
C LYS A 117 -8.04 5.57 -10.39
N ASN A 118 -8.38 6.26 -9.29
CA ASN A 118 -8.00 7.67 -9.12
C ASN A 118 -6.84 7.87 -8.14
N ASN A 119 -6.71 7.02 -7.12
CA ASN A 119 -5.87 7.31 -5.95
C ASN A 119 -4.80 6.26 -5.70
N PHE A 120 -4.97 5.00 -6.15
CA PHE A 120 -4.01 3.95 -5.81
C PHE A 120 -2.58 4.25 -6.26
N VAL A 121 -2.39 4.78 -7.48
CA VAL A 121 -1.06 5.19 -7.96
C VAL A 121 -0.46 6.33 -7.13
N MET A 122 -1.30 7.20 -6.56
CA MET A 122 -0.85 8.31 -5.71
C MET A 122 -0.40 7.80 -4.35
N ASP A 123 -1.10 6.83 -3.78
CA ASP A 123 -0.72 6.17 -2.53
C ASP A 123 0.60 5.40 -2.68
N VAL A 124 0.78 4.70 -3.80
CA VAL A 124 2.06 4.03 -4.13
C VAL A 124 3.19 5.06 -4.23
N ARG A 125 2.98 6.17 -4.94
CA ARG A 125 3.99 7.24 -5.06
C ARG A 125 4.31 7.90 -3.72
N PHE A 126 3.30 8.13 -2.90
CA PHE A 126 3.47 8.64 -1.54
C PHE A 126 4.41 7.73 -0.74
N LEU A 127 4.16 6.42 -0.76
CA LEU A 127 5.03 5.47 -0.06
C LEU A 127 6.45 5.48 -0.60
N ILE A 128 6.64 5.47 -1.93
CA ILE A 128 7.98 5.54 -2.53
C ILE A 128 8.75 6.76 -2.02
N GLU A 129 8.12 7.95 -2.05
CA GLU A 129 8.75 9.19 -1.57
C GLU A 129 9.01 9.15 -0.06
N ARG A 130 8.11 8.55 0.72
CA ARG A 130 8.28 8.40 2.17
C ARG A 130 9.47 7.50 2.47
N LEU A 131 9.62 6.39 1.75
CA LEU A 131 10.79 5.50 1.88
C LEU A 131 12.07 6.24 1.47
N ASN A 132 12.07 6.96 0.34
CA ASN A 132 13.22 7.75 -0.10
C ASN A 132 13.66 8.79 0.94
N LEU A 133 12.71 9.47 1.56
CA LEU A 133 12.97 10.44 2.62
C LEU A 133 13.62 9.77 3.84
N ASN A 134 13.06 8.64 4.30
CA ASN A 134 13.56 7.95 5.48
C ASN A 134 14.94 7.31 5.24
N ILE A 135 15.21 6.79 4.04
CA ILE A 135 16.57 6.36 3.64
C ILE A 135 17.56 7.51 3.76
N LYS A 136 17.22 8.71 3.27
CA LYS A 136 18.08 9.90 3.38
C LYS A 136 18.34 10.28 4.84
N ASN A 137 17.39 10.01 5.73
CA ASN A 137 17.50 10.24 7.16
C ASN A 137 18.22 9.10 7.92
N GLY A 138 18.66 8.05 7.21
CA GLY A 138 19.45 6.95 7.77
C GLY A 138 18.65 5.71 8.15
N ALA A 139 17.35 5.66 7.84
CA ALA A 139 16.53 4.47 8.05
C ALA A 139 16.96 3.36 7.09
N SER A 140 16.98 2.13 7.60
CA SER A 140 17.27 0.92 6.82
C SER A 140 16.10 -0.06 6.82
N LYS A 141 15.24 0.03 7.84
CA LYS A 141 14.12 -0.90 8.04
C LYS A 141 12.82 -0.17 8.31
N VAL A 142 11.72 -0.82 7.97
CA VAL A 142 10.36 -0.36 8.26
C VAL A 142 9.55 -1.54 8.81
N LYS A 143 8.60 -1.25 9.68
CA LYS A 143 7.68 -2.21 10.27
C LYS A 143 6.26 -1.72 10.07
N TYR A 144 5.36 -2.66 9.76
CA TYR A 144 3.93 -2.41 9.76
C TYR A 144 3.37 -2.60 11.17
N ILE A 145 2.57 -1.64 11.65
CA ILE A 145 1.81 -1.76 12.89
C ILE A 145 0.36 -1.35 12.64
N SER A 146 -0.56 -1.86 13.46
CA SER A 146 -1.95 -1.43 13.47
C SER A 146 -2.36 -0.90 14.84
N TYR A 147 -3.24 0.11 14.88
CA TYR A 147 -3.85 0.66 16.10
C TYR A 147 -5.36 0.49 16.13
#